data_AF-A0A6B3PHL7-F1
#
_entry.id   AF-A0A6B3PHL7-F1
#
_cell.length_a   1.000
_cell.length_b   1.000
_cell.length_c   1.000
_cell.angle_alpha   90.00
_cell.angle_beta   90.00
_cell.angle_gamma   90.00
#
_symmetry.space_group_name_H-M   'P 1'
#
loop_
_entity.id
_entity.type
_entity.pdbx_description
1 polymer ?
#
loop_
_entity_poly.entity_id
_entity_poly.type
_entity_poly.pdbx_seq_one_letter_code
_entity_poly.pdbx_strand_id
1 'polypeptide(L)'
;MEFSNLSLVQILETLKVRKFLGKKELEILETQELIDRKRAQVFNINLENVREVIRERSLVFQSVITDYHKLPLKDNNTLENLWKFWLPLGIKLAGKRQNLSHPLVQGILGGQGTGKTTLAKILILILDKLGYNTISISIDDIYKTYAERQLLQKQDSRLIWRGPPGTHDISLGIETLDKLRQSNNQSSDNLIPIPRFNKSLFNGAGDRIEPEMVSKVDIVLFEGWFVGVRPIAEKVFNAAPPPIITETDRKFARDMNRKLIDYLPLWQKLDKLIVLYPNDYRFSKQWRQQAEQQMIASGKSGMSNDQIEKFVEYFWKALHPELFITPLIKNTELVDLIIEINSDHSLGKIYHPN
;
A
#
# COMPACT_ATOMS: atom_id res chain seq x y z
N MET A 1 31.50 32.65 14.63
CA MET A 1 31.44 32.08 13.27
C MET A 1 30.20 31.22 13.22
N GLU A 2 29.20 31.67 12.47
CA GLU A 2 27.91 31.00 12.34
C GLU A 2 28.10 29.63 11.69
N PHE A 3 27.79 28.58 12.43
CA PHE A 3 27.77 27.21 11.92
C PHE A 3 26.56 27.07 11.00
N SER A 4 26.78 26.96 9.69
CA SER A 4 25.74 26.46 8.80
C SER A 4 25.37 25.04 9.24
N ASN A 5 24.16 24.89 9.79
CA ASN A 5 23.56 23.58 10.01
C ASN A 5 23.24 22.99 8.64
N LEU A 6 24.03 22.02 8.20
CA LEU A 6 23.76 21.26 6.98
C LEU A 6 22.37 20.62 7.09
N SER A 7 21.50 20.88 6.12
CA SER A 7 20.20 20.22 6.05
C SER A 7 20.38 18.75 5.64
N LEU A 8 19.41 17.89 5.99
CA LEU A 8 19.41 16.50 5.54
C LEU A 8 19.56 16.40 4.03
N VAL A 9 18.82 17.22 3.29
CA VAL A 9 18.85 17.23 1.82
C VAL A 9 20.26 17.56 1.30
N GLN A 10 20.98 18.50 1.91
CA GLN A 10 22.36 18.81 1.51
C GLN A 10 23.31 17.63 1.73
N ILE A 11 23.12 16.88 2.82
CA ILE A 11 23.90 15.65 3.10
C ILE A 11 23.59 14.58 2.06
N LEU A 12 22.31 14.39 1.71
CA LEU A 12 21.90 13.40 0.71
C LEU A 12 22.35 13.75 -0.72
N GLU A 13 22.34 15.03 -1.09
CA GLU A 13 22.92 15.50 -2.36
C GLU A 13 24.43 15.28 -2.39
N THR A 14 25.12 15.45 -1.25
CA THR A 14 26.54 15.09 -1.14
C THR A 14 26.74 13.60 -1.32
N LEU A 15 25.92 12.76 -0.68
CA LEU A 15 25.98 11.29 -0.79
C LEU A 15 25.66 10.77 -2.20
N LYS A 16 24.86 11.50 -2.97
CA LYS A 16 24.55 11.19 -4.37
C LYS A 16 25.77 11.35 -5.27
N VAL A 17 26.65 12.30 -4.96
CA VAL A 17 27.87 12.60 -5.75
C VAL A 17 29.08 11.86 -5.18
N ARG A 18 29.20 11.76 -3.86
CA ARG A 18 30.35 11.18 -3.15
C ARG A 18 30.01 9.82 -2.58
N LYS A 19 30.94 8.88 -2.70
CA LYS A 19 30.76 7.53 -2.17
C LYS A 19 30.83 7.44 -0.64
N PHE A 20 31.21 8.50 0.06
CA PHE A 20 31.35 8.53 1.52
C PHE A 20 30.90 9.87 2.10
N LEU A 21 30.45 9.82 3.35
CA LEU A 21 30.13 10.98 4.19
C LEU A 21 31.26 11.26 5.16
N GLY A 22 31.52 12.54 5.43
CA GLY A 22 32.43 12.98 6.48
C GLY A 22 31.85 12.76 7.88
N LYS A 23 32.72 12.82 8.89
CA LYS A 23 32.35 12.61 10.31
C LYS A 23 31.16 13.49 10.75
N LYS A 24 31.18 14.78 10.41
CA LYS A 24 30.12 15.73 10.77
C LYS A 24 28.76 15.38 10.14
N GLU A 25 28.76 14.91 8.89
CA GLU A 25 27.53 14.52 8.18
C GLU A 25 26.92 13.27 8.81
N LEU A 26 27.75 12.29 9.17
CA LEU A 26 27.34 11.08 9.88
C LEU A 26 26.73 11.42 11.26
N GLU A 27 27.38 12.29 12.05
CA GLU A 27 26.87 12.72 13.36
C GLU A 27 25.49 13.40 13.26
N ILE A 28 25.27 14.19 12.20
CA ILE A 28 23.96 14.81 11.92
C ILE A 28 22.92 13.74 11.59
N LEU A 29 23.24 12.78 10.72
CA LEU A 29 22.33 11.68 10.37
C LEU A 29 22.01 10.81 11.59
N GLU A 30 22.99 10.48 12.44
CA GLU A 30 22.79 9.73 13.68
C GLU A 30 21.78 10.46 14.59
N THR A 31 21.99 11.75 14.80
CA THR A 31 21.10 12.59 15.62
C THR A 31 19.68 12.63 15.05
N GLN A 32 19.55 12.80 13.73
CA GLN A 32 18.24 12.85 13.06
C GLN A 32 17.50 11.51 13.02
N GLU A 33 18.22 10.39 12.98
CA GLU A 33 17.59 9.07 13.08
C GLU A 33 17.03 8.81 14.47
N LEU A 34 17.73 9.26 15.51
CA LEU A 34 17.36 8.99 16.90
C LEU A 34 16.35 9.99 17.49
N ILE A 35 16.17 11.16 16.88
CA ILE A 35 15.23 12.19 17.40
C ILE A 35 13.77 11.71 17.33
N ASP A 36 13.39 10.99 16.26
CA ASP A 36 12.07 10.37 16.12
C ASP A 36 12.10 8.96 16.70
N ARG A 37 11.90 8.87 18.02
CA ARG A 37 11.97 7.60 18.76
C ARG A 37 11.00 6.55 18.24
N LYS A 38 9.81 6.94 17.76
CA LYS A 38 8.81 5.98 17.25
C LYS A 38 9.27 5.39 15.93
N ARG A 39 9.74 6.23 15.00
CA ARG A 39 10.29 5.76 13.73
C ARG A 39 11.56 4.93 13.93
N ALA A 40 12.45 5.37 14.83
CA ALA A 40 13.66 4.62 15.18
C ALA A 40 13.30 3.22 15.71
N GLN A 41 12.32 3.12 16.62
CA GLN A 41 11.84 1.83 17.12
C GLN A 41 11.27 0.95 16.00
N VAL A 42 10.49 1.52 15.07
CA VAL A 42 9.95 0.79 13.91
C VAL A 42 11.06 0.14 13.08
N PHE A 43 12.16 0.84 12.85
CA PHE A 43 13.28 0.34 12.05
C PHE A 43 14.40 -0.28 12.88
N ASN A 44 14.15 -0.56 14.17
CA ASN A 44 15.10 -1.13 15.12
C ASN A 44 16.43 -0.34 15.19
N ILE A 45 16.36 0.98 15.26
CA ILE A 45 17.49 1.89 15.32
C ILE A 45 17.66 2.41 16.75
N ASN A 46 18.85 2.26 17.30
CA ASN A 46 19.19 2.72 18.65
C ASN A 46 20.64 3.25 18.70
N LEU A 47 21.07 3.74 19.86
CA LEU A 47 22.41 4.31 20.04
C LEU A 47 23.56 3.34 19.74
N GLU A 48 23.32 2.03 19.86
CA GLU A 48 24.33 0.99 19.67
C GLU A 48 24.54 0.66 18.19
N ASN A 49 23.48 0.73 17.37
CA ASN A 49 23.52 0.28 15.97
C ASN A 49 23.35 1.39 14.91
N VAL A 50 22.99 2.62 15.31
CA VAL A 50 22.65 3.71 14.37
C VAL A 50 23.74 3.97 13.32
N ARG A 51 25.02 3.84 13.70
CA ARG A 51 26.15 4.02 12.79
C ARG A 51 26.19 3.00 11.69
N GLU A 52 26.05 1.72 12.02
CA GLU A 52 26.05 0.66 11.01
C GLU A 52 24.82 0.75 10.12
N VAL A 53 23.65 1.06 10.71
CA VAL A 53 22.41 1.29 9.94
C VAL A 53 22.58 2.41 8.92
N ILE A 54 23.20 3.53 9.29
CA ILE A 54 23.46 4.64 8.36
C ILE A 54 24.45 4.22 7.28
N ARG A 55 25.49 3.46 7.63
CA ARG A 55 26.50 2.98 6.67
C ARG A 55 25.87 2.06 5.62
N GLU A 56 25.14 1.05 6.05
CA GLU A 56 24.44 0.12 5.17
C GLU A 56 23.40 0.84 4.31
N ARG A 57 22.57 1.70 4.92
CA ARG A 57 21.57 2.49 4.18
C ARG A 57 22.21 3.41 3.15
N SER A 58 23.40 3.96 3.42
CA SER A 58 24.12 4.80 2.47
C SER A 58 24.53 4.03 1.21
N LEU A 59 24.92 2.76 1.35
CA LEU A 59 25.24 1.89 0.22
C LEU A 59 23.99 1.58 -0.63
N VAL A 60 22.87 1.26 0.03
CA VAL A 60 21.59 1.04 -0.68
C VAL A 60 21.11 2.32 -1.35
N PHE A 61 21.23 3.47 -0.69
CA PHE A 61 20.91 4.78 -1.25
C PHE A 61 21.69 5.05 -2.54
N GLN A 62 23.01 4.82 -2.53
CA GLN A 62 23.86 4.99 -3.71
C GLN A 62 23.48 4.04 -4.85
N SER A 63 23.04 2.81 -4.53
CA SER A 63 22.55 1.88 -5.54
C SER A 63 21.23 2.36 -6.17
N VAL A 64 20.28 2.77 -5.32
CA VAL A 64 18.94 3.21 -5.74
C VAL A 64 18.97 4.53 -6.51
N ILE A 65 19.85 5.47 -6.13
CA ILE A 65 19.90 6.80 -6.76
C ILE A 65 20.36 6.75 -8.23
N THR A 66 21.05 5.68 -8.65
CA THR A 66 21.39 5.46 -10.08
C THR A 66 20.13 5.34 -10.95
N ASP A 67 19.04 4.82 -10.36
CA ASP A 67 17.74 4.67 -11.00
C ASP A 67 16.73 5.73 -10.51
N TYR A 68 17.20 6.87 -10.00
CA TYR A 68 16.31 7.96 -9.53
C TYR A 68 15.29 8.40 -10.60
N HIS A 69 15.67 8.32 -11.88
CA HIS A 69 14.78 8.63 -12.99
C HIS A 69 13.58 7.68 -13.12
N LYS A 70 13.63 6.47 -12.56
CA LYS A 70 12.54 5.50 -12.55
C LYS A 70 11.57 5.68 -11.37
N LEU A 71 11.92 6.51 -10.37
CA LEU A 71 11.02 6.78 -9.26
C LEU A 71 9.76 7.50 -9.74
N PRO A 72 8.56 7.10 -9.28
CA PRO A 72 7.29 7.66 -9.73
C PRO A 72 7.01 9.06 -9.18
N LEU A 73 7.69 9.47 -8.10
CA LEU A 73 7.60 10.81 -7.50
C LEU A 73 8.97 11.47 -7.57
N LYS A 74 8.98 12.73 -8.03
CA LYS A 74 10.17 13.58 -8.11
C LYS A 74 9.77 15.00 -7.73
N ASP A 75 9.91 15.28 -6.46
CA ASP A 75 9.68 16.57 -5.83
C ASP A 75 10.83 16.91 -4.86
N ASN A 76 10.74 18.06 -4.21
CA ASN A 76 11.77 18.53 -3.27
C ASN A 76 11.91 17.63 -2.03
N ASN A 77 10.94 16.77 -1.73
CA ASN A 77 10.92 15.89 -0.56
C ASN A 77 11.36 14.46 -0.90
N THR A 78 11.60 14.14 -2.17
CA THR A 78 11.82 12.77 -2.64
C THR A 78 13.06 12.15 -2.01
N LEU A 79 14.18 12.88 -1.91
CA LEU A 79 15.40 12.38 -1.26
C LEU A 79 15.20 12.13 0.23
N GLU A 80 14.50 13.03 0.90
CA GLU A 80 14.19 12.90 2.32
C GLU A 80 13.28 11.70 2.59
N ASN A 81 12.22 11.51 1.80
CA ASN A 81 11.32 10.36 1.88
C ASN A 81 12.05 9.05 1.57
N LEU A 82 12.92 9.06 0.56
CA LEU A 82 13.76 7.93 0.23
C LEU A 82 14.62 7.51 1.44
N TRP A 83 15.28 8.48 2.07
CA TRP A 83 16.16 8.22 3.20
C TRP A 83 15.44 7.83 4.50
N LYS A 84 14.38 8.57 4.87
CA LYS A 84 13.70 8.42 6.17
C LYS A 84 12.72 7.25 6.20
N PHE A 85 12.18 6.86 5.03
CA PHE A 85 11.08 5.91 4.97
C PHE A 85 11.26 4.81 3.92
N TRP A 86 11.41 5.11 2.64
CA TRP A 86 11.35 4.07 1.60
C TRP A 86 12.52 3.09 1.69
N LEU A 87 13.75 3.56 1.90
CA LEU A 87 14.92 2.70 2.11
C LEU A 87 14.80 1.86 3.39
N PRO A 88 14.54 2.44 4.58
CA PRO A 88 14.30 1.66 5.79
C PRO A 88 13.21 0.60 5.63
N LEU A 89 12.12 0.92 4.95
CA LEU A 89 11.03 -0.03 4.71
C LEU A 89 11.46 -1.16 3.77
N GLY A 90 12.13 -0.86 2.66
CA GLY A 90 12.66 -1.87 1.74
C GLY A 90 13.64 -2.82 2.44
N ILE A 91 14.58 -2.28 3.22
CA ILE A 91 15.54 -3.07 4.02
C ILE A 91 14.81 -3.94 5.05
N LYS A 92 13.79 -3.41 5.73
CA LYS A 92 12.96 -4.17 6.67
C LYS A 92 12.22 -5.34 6.00
N LEU A 93 11.67 -5.13 4.80
CA LEU A 93 10.98 -6.18 4.05
C LEU A 93 11.96 -7.27 3.55
N ALA A 94 13.14 -6.87 3.07
CA ALA A 94 14.21 -7.80 2.75
C ALA A 94 14.61 -8.66 3.96
N GLY A 95 14.82 -8.03 5.13
CA GLY A 95 15.14 -8.76 6.37
C GLY A 95 14.02 -9.73 6.80
N LYS A 96 12.74 -9.35 6.64
CA LYS A 96 11.63 -10.29 6.87
C LYS A 96 11.68 -11.49 5.93
N ARG A 97 11.92 -11.26 4.64
CA ARG A 97 12.00 -12.32 3.63
C ARG A 97 13.13 -13.31 3.91
N GLN A 98 14.28 -12.85 4.43
CA GLN A 98 15.40 -13.72 4.82
C GLN A 98 15.04 -14.71 5.93
N ASN A 99 14.10 -14.33 6.80
CA ASN A 99 13.64 -15.15 7.93
C ASN A 99 12.50 -16.10 7.55
N LEU A 100 12.12 -16.18 6.27
CA LEU A 100 11.04 -17.05 5.78
C LEU A 100 11.59 -18.07 4.79
N SER A 101 11.08 -19.30 4.88
CA SER A 101 11.36 -20.38 3.93
C SER A 101 10.57 -20.25 2.61
N HIS A 102 9.56 -19.38 2.59
CA HIS A 102 8.72 -19.08 1.43
C HIS A 102 8.81 -17.59 1.07
N PRO A 103 8.35 -17.19 -0.12
CA PRO A 103 8.20 -15.79 -0.49
C PRO A 103 7.34 -15.02 0.53
N LEU A 104 7.75 -13.78 0.82
CA LEU A 104 7.05 -12.89 1.74
C LEU A 104 5.81 -12.33 1.06
N VAL A 105 4.63 -12.48 1.66
CA VAL A 105 3.40 -11.83 1.22
C VAL A 105 3.08 -10.68 2.17
N GLN A 106 3.51 -9.48 1.81
CA GLN A 106 3.27 -8.27 2.59
C GLN A 106 1.97 -7.60 2.12
N GLY A 107 0.97 -7.57 2.99
CA GLY A 107 -0.25 -6.80 2.77
C GLY A 107 -0.01 -5.30 2.90
N ILE A 108 -0.65 -4.50 2.04
CA ILE A 108 -0.67 -3.03 2.11
C ILE A 108 -2.12 -2.54 2.00
N LEU A 109 -2.66 -2.07 3.13
CA LEU A 109 -3.96 -1.43 3.22
C LEU A 109 -3.83 0.08 3.06
N GLY A 110 -4.78 0.70 2.37
CA GLY A 110 -4.90 2.15 2.32
C GLY A 110 -6.05 2.60 1.44
N GLY A 111 -6.75 3.66 1.83
CA GLY A 111 -7.88 4.21 1.06
C GLY A 111 -7.50 4.67 -0.36
N GLN A 112 -8.49 5.15 -1.10
CA GLN A 112 -8.24 5.75 -2.42
C GLN A 112 -7.34 6.99 -2.26
N GLY A 113 -6.33 7.13 -3.12
CA GLY A 113 -5.40 8.27 -3.09
C GLY A 113 -4.25 8.16 -2.09
N THR A 114 -4.23 7.20 -1.17
CA THR A 114 -3.15 7.12 -0.13
C THR A 114 -1.76 6.77 -0.65
N GLY A 115 -1.59 6.51 -1.95
CA GLY A 115 -0.28 6.23 -2.55
C GLY A 115 0.18 4.76 -2.53
N LYS A 116 -0.70 3.77 -2.26
CA LYS A 116 -0.36 2.33 -2.27
C LYS A 116 0.43 1.88 -3.50
N THR A 117 -0.09 2.13 -4.70
CA THR A 117 0.55 1.74 -5.96
C THR A 117 1.90 2.46 -6.16
N THR A 118 2.00 3.71 -5.72
CA THR A 118 3.24 4.48 -5.76
C THR A 118 4.30 3.87 -4.84
N LEU A 119 3.91 3.55 -3.60
CA LEU A 119 4.78 2.89 -2.62
C LEU A 119 5.23 1.52 -3.13
N ALA A 120 4.32 0.72 -3.71
CA ALA A 120 4.66 -0.58 -4.26
C ALA A 120 5.73 -0.48 -5.36
N LYS A 121 5.60 0.46 -6.30
CA LYS A 121 6.60 0.71 -7.35
C LYS A 121 7.96 1.11 -6.80
N ILE A 122 7.98 1.97 -5.77
CA ILE A 122 9.21 2.40 -5.11
C ILE A 122 9.88 1.21 -4.42
N LEU A 123 9.11 0.41 -3.69
CA LEU A 123 9.63 -0.75 -2.97
C LEU A 123 10.16 -1.82 -3.93
N ILE A 124 9.50 -2.07 -5.06
CA ILE A 124 10.01 -2.98 -6.11
C ILE A 124 11.41 -2.54 -6.57
N LEU A 125 11.60 -1.24 -6.85
CA LEU A 125 12.90 -0.71 -7.27
C LEU A 125 13.98 -0.87 -6.18
N ILE A 126 13.64 -0.59 -4.92
CA ILE A 126 14.58 -0.72 -3.80
C ILE A 126 14.94 -2.19 -3.55
N LEU A 127 13.94 -3.09 -3.57
CA LEU A 127 14.13 -4.51 -3.31
C LEU A 127 14.90 -5.21 -4.45
N ASP A 128 14.74 -4.75 -5.69
CA ASP A 128 15.58 -5.15 -6.83
C ASP A 128 17.06 -4.84 -6.55
N LYS A 129 17.38 -3.63 -6.05
CA LYS A 129 18.75 -3.28 -5.63
C LYS A 129 19.28 -4.08 -4.46
N LEU A 130 18.39 -4.70 -3.68
CA LEU A 130 18.73 -5.61 -2.59
C LEU A 130 18.76 -7.08 -3.05
N GLY A 131 18.57 -7.36 -4.34
CA GLY A 131 18.67 -8.69 -4.93
C GLY A 131 17.40 -9.54 -4.82
N TYR A 132 16.24 -8.93 -4.57
CA TYR A 132 14.96 -9.64 -4.45
C TYR A 132 14.06 -9.42 -5.65
N ASN A 133 13.51 -10.51 -6.19
CA ASN A 133 12.46 -10.45 -7.21
C ASN A 133 11.13 -10.11 -6.55
N THR A 134 10.66 -8.88 -6.77
CA THR A 134 9.45 -8.37 -6.12
C THR A 134 8.37 -8.08 -7.14
N ILE A 135 7.14 -8.52 -6.87
CA ILE A 135 5.96 -8.17 -7.67
C ILE A 135 4.92 -7.44 -6.81
N SER A 136 4.07 -6.64 -7.45
CA SER A 136 2.86 -6.13 -6.81
C SER A 136 1.61 -6.75 -7.42
N ILE A 137 0.67 -7.10 -6.55
CA ILE A 137 -0.65 -7.60 -6.94
C ILE A 137 -1.67 -6.71 -6.24
N SER A 138 -2.57 -6.12 -7.03
CA SER A 138 -3.71 -5.40 -6.47
C SER A 138 -4.84 -6.37 -6.18
N ILE A 139 -5.62 -6.15 -5.13
CA ILE A 139 -6.91 -6.83 -4.99
C ILE A 139 -7.79 -6.55 -6.21
N ASP A 140 -7.63 -5.39 -6.85
CA ASP A 140 -8.36 -5.04 -8.07
C ASP A 140 -8.02 -5.97 -9.25
N ASP A 141 -6.86 -6.63 -9.24
CA ASP A 141 -6.48 -7.57 -10.30
C ASP A 141 -7.34 -8.85 -10.28
N ILE A 142 -7.91 -9.18 -9.12
CA ILE A 142 -8.80 -10.34 -8.94
C ILE A 142 -10.27 -9.92 -8.94
N TYR A 143 -10.64 -8.81 -9.59
CA TYR A 143 -12.06 -8.56 -9.83
C TYR A 143 -12.71 -9.72 -10.60
N LYS A 144 -14.00 -9.91 -10.35
CA LYS A 144 -14.85 -10.77 -11.19
C LYS A 144 -14.85 -10.26 -12.62
N THR A 145 -14.97 -11.18 -13.56
CA THR A 145 -15.09 -10.87 -14.99
C THR A 145 -16.31 -10.00 -15.26
N TYR A 146 -16.34 -9.34 -16.42
CA TYR A 146 -17.49 -8.53 -16.84
C TYR A 146 -18.78 -9.36 -16.81
N ALA A 147 -18.76 -10.58 -17.33
CA ALA A 147 -19.91 -11.49 -17.36
C ALA A 147 -20.44 -11.85 -15.97
N GLU A 148 -19.55 -12.25 -15.05
CA GLU A 148 -19.92 -12.52 -13.66
C GLU A 148 -20.48 -11.27 -12.96
N ARG A 149 -19.93 -10.10 -13.27
CA ARG A 149 -20.40 -8.83 -12.70
C ARG A 149 -21.81 -8.47 -13.18
N GLN A 150 -22.14 -8.76 -14.44
CA GLN A 150 -23.51 -8.60 -14.95
C GLN A 150 -24.50 -9.51 -14.21
N LEU A 151 -24.10 -10.75 -13.91
CA LEU A 151 -24.91 -11.67 -13.09
C LEU A 151 -25.07 -11.15 -11.66
N LEU A 152 -23.98 -10.67 -11.05
CA LEU A 152 -23.99 -10.11 -9.71
C LEU A 152 -24.91 -8.89 -9.58
N GLN A 153 -24.92 -8.01 -10.58
CA GLN A 153 -25.82 -6.85 -10.61
C GLN A 153 -27.30 -7.22 -10.77
N LYS A 154 -27.60 -8.33 -11.45
CA LYS A 154 -28.97 -8.87 -11.50
C LYS A 154 -29.42 -9.43 -10.14
N GLN A 155 -28.49 -9.99 -9.37
CA GLN A 155 -28.76 -10.53 -8.03
C GLN A 155 -28.87 -9.44 -6.97
N ASP A 156 -28.01 -8.43 -7.03
CA ASP A 156 -28.01 -7.28 -6.13
C ASP A 156 -27.69 -5.99 -6.89
N SER A 157 -28.73 -5.23 -7.22
CA SER A 157 -28.63 -3.98 -7.98
C SER A 157 -27.86 -2.87 -7.24
N ARG A 158 -27.60 -3.03 -5.93
CA ARG A 158 -26.78 -2.09 -5.14
C ARG A 158 -25.29 -2.20 -5.49
N LEU A 159 -24.86 -3.28 -6.14
CA LEU A 159 -23.46 -3.49 -6.58
C LEU A 159 -23.17 -2.78 -7.91
N ILE A 160 -23.41 -1.47 -7.91
CA ILE A 160 -23.28 -0.57 -9.06
C ILE A 160 -21.85 -0.61 -9.63
N TRP A 161 -20.85 -0.59 -8.74
CA TRP A 161 -19.44 -0.58 -9.11
C TRP A 161 -18.72 -1.85 -8.62
N ARG A 162 -17.65 -2.22 -9.33
CA ARG A 162 -16.63 -3.12 -8.78
C ARG A 162 -15.95 -2.42 -7.60
N GLY A 163 -15.57 -3.21 -6.60
CA GLY A 163 -14.75 -2.75 -5.48
C GLY A 163 -15.28 -3.12 -4.10
N PRO A 164 -16.61 -3.08 -3.80
CA PRO A 164 -17.11 -3.60 -2.54
C PRO A 164 -16.87 -5.12 -2.37
N PRO A 165 -16.92 -5.64 -1.13
CA PRO A 165 -16.88 -7.07 -0.87
C PRO A 165 -17.88 -7.88 -1.72
N GLY A 166 -17.40 -9.03 -2.23
CA GLY A 166 -18.14 -9.92 -3.13
C GLY A 166 -18.02 -9.60 -4.61
N THR A 167 -17.33 -8.52 -4.99
CA THR A 167 -17.06 -8.19 -6.40
C THR A 167 -15.75 -8.79 -6.94
N HIS A 168 -15.08 -9.62 -6.13
CA HIS A 168 -13.79 -10.23 -6.44
C HIS A 168 -13.91 -11.75 -6.58
N ASP A 169 -12.99 -12.33 -7.34
CA ASP A 169 -12.77 -13.77 -7.48
C ASP A 169 -11.75 -14.23 -6.43
N ILE A 170 -12.26 -14.60 -5.25
CA ILE A 170 -11.43 -14.93 -4.08
C ILE A 170 -10.65 -16.21 -4.29
N SER A 171 -11.25 -17.20 -4.94
CA SER A 171 -10.60 -18.48 -5.23
C SER A 171 -9.37 -18.26 -6.10
N LEU A 172 -9.47 -17.42 -7.15
CA LEU A 172 -8.32 -17.02 -7.97
C LEU A 172 -7.22 -16.34 -7.15
N GLY A 173 -7.58 -15.43 -6.25
CA GLY A 173 -6.62 -14.76 -5.37
C GLY A 173 -5.87 -15.73 -4.45
N ILE A 174 -6.60 -16.65 -3.83
CA ILE A 174 -6.04 -17.69 -2.95
C ILE A 174 -5.09 -18.59 -3.75
N GLU A 175 -5.53 -19.11 -4.90
CA GLU A 175 -4.72 -19.99 -5.75
C GLU A 175 -3.44 -19.28 -6.21
N THR A 176 -3.53 -18.01 -6.60
CA THR A 176 -2.38 -17.21 -7.02
C THR A 176 -1.37 -17.07 -5.88
N LEU A 177 -1.82 -16.68 -4.68
CA LEU A 177 -0.92 -16.52 -3.54
C LEU A 177 -0.34 -17.85 -3.05
N ASP A 178 -1.09 -18.95 -3.13
CA ASP A 178 -0.59 -20.28 -2.78
C ASP A 178 0.50 -20.76 -3.76
N LYS A 179 0.31 -20.56 -5.07
CA LYS A 179 1.35 -20.84 -6.08
C LYS A 179 2.61 -20.02 -5.83
N LEU A 180 2.46 -18.73 -5.55
CA LEU A 180 3.58 -17.84 -5.24
C LEU A 180 4.34 -18.29 -4.00
N ARG A 181 3.65 -18.64 -2.91
CA ARG A 181 4.29 -19.13 -1.67
C ARG A 181 5.06 -20.43 -1.86
N GLN A 182 4.73 -21.22 -2.87
CA GLN A 182 5.41 -22.48 -3.20
C GLN A 182 6.56 -22.31 -4.20
N SER A 183 6.78 -21.11 -4.74
CA SER A 183 7.70 -20.88 -5.87
C SER A 183 9.19 -21.10 -5.56
N ASN A 184 9.61 -21.00 -4.28
CA ASN A 184 11.00 -21.29 -3.88
C ASN A 184 11.43 -22.74 -4.15
N ASN A 185 10.48 -23.67 -4.21
CA ASN A 185 10.76 -25.10 -4.40
C ASN A 185 10.69 -25.54 -5.87
N GLN A 186 10.52 -24.59 -6.80
CA GLN A 186 10.24 -24.88 -8.20
C GLN A 186 11.42 -24.44 -9.08
N SER A 187 11.62 -25.15 -10.20
CA SER A 187 12.62 -24.78 -11.21
C SER A 187 12.34 -23.38 -11.75
N SER A 188 13.40 -22.71 -12.23
CA SER A 188 13.31 -21.38 -12.86
C SER A 188 12.28 -21.26 -13.97
N ASP A 189 11.95 -22.39 -14.58
CA ASP A 189 11.12 -22.47 -15.78
C ASP A 189 9.62 -22.59 -15.45
N ASN A 190 9.27 -22.73 -14.16
CA ASN A 190 7.87 -22.78 -13.77
C ASN A 190 7.28 -21.35 -13.69
N LEU A 191 6.48 -21.01 -14.70
CA LEU A 191 5.79 -19.74 -14.77
C LEU A 191 4.49 -19.77 -13.97
N ILE A 192 4.28 -18.74 -13.16
CA ILE A 192 3.09 -18.54 -12.34
C ILE A 192 2.23 -17.46 -13.01
N PRO A 193 0.96 -17.76 -13.34
CA PRO A 193 0.05 -16.76 -13.89
C PRO A 193 -0.42 -15.80 -12.80
N ILE A 194 -0.16 -14.52 -12.99
CA ILE A 194 -0.63 -13.44 -12.12
C ILE A 194 -1.84 -12.78 -12.78
N PRO A 195 -3.01 -12.77 -12.13
CA PRO A 195 -4.19 -12.16 -12.69
C PRO A 195 -3.98 -10.67 -12.89
N ARG A 196 -4.60 -10.13 -13.95
CA ARG A 196 -4.58 -8.71 -14.27
C ARG A 196 -5.97 -8.27 -14.71
N PHE A 197 -6.34 -7.04 -14.35
CA PHE A 197 -7.65 -6.48 -14.67
C PHE A 197 -7.53 -5.14 -15.39
N ASN A 198 -8.17 -5.03 -16.55
CA ASN A 198 -8.21 -3.78 -17.29
C ASN A 198 -9.53 -3.03 -17.05
N LYS A 199 -9.43 -1.92 -16.31
CA LYS A 199 -10.56 -1.07 -15.91
C LYS A 199 -11.21 -0.32 -17.09
N SER A 200 -10.56 -0.21 -18.25
CA SER A 200 -11.08 0.57 -19.40
C SER A 200 -12.00 -0.23 -20.33
N LEU A 201 -11.94 -1.57 -20.28
CA LEU A 201 -12.79 -2.44 -21.11
C LEU A 201 -14.28 -2.24 -20.81
N PHE A 202 -15.14 -2.60 -21.75
CA PHE A 202 -16.61 -2.51 -21.61
C PHE A 202 -17.08 -1.14 -21.10
N ASN A 203 -16.65 -0.05 -21.76
CA ASN A 203 -17.00 1.33 -21.41
C ASN A 203 -16.67 1.70 -19.94
N GLY A 204 -15.52 1.25 -19.45
CA GLY A 204 -15.08 1.52 -18.08
C GLY A 204 -15.65 0.58 -17.01
N ALA A 205 -16.51 -0.38 -17.38
CA ALA A 205 -16.92 -1.46 -16.48
C ALA A 205 -15.73 -2.36 -16.11
N GLY A 206 -14.84 -2.57 -17.07
CA GLY A 206 -13.61 -3.35 -16.96
C GLY A 206 -13.81 -4.86 -17.04
N ASP A 207 -12.74 -5.57 -17.40
CA ASP A 207 -12.71 -7.03 -17.43
C ASP A 207 -11.30 -7.56 -17.14
N ARG A 208 -11.24 -8.86 -16.82
CA ARG A 208 -9.98 -9.59 -16.68
C ARG A 208 -9.30 -9.69 -18.05
N ILE A 209 -7.98 -9.58 -18.05
CA ILE A 209 -7.14 -9.75 -19.23
C ILE A 209 -6.23 -10.97 -19.05
N GLU A 210 -5.49 -11.32 -20.09
CA GLU A 210 -4.48 -12.38 -20.01
C GLU A 210 -3.55 -12.16 -18.80
N PRO A 211 -3.27 -13.22 -18.03
CA PRO A 211 -2.42 -13.12 -16.86
C PRO A 211 -0.99 -12.77 -17.26
N GLU A 212 -0.31 -12.05 -16.38
CA GLU A 212 1.12 -11.84 -16.49
C GLU A 212 1.86 -13.08 -15.96
N MET A 213 2.75 -13.66 -16.76
CA MET A 213 3.53 -14.82 -16.35
C MET A 213 4.82 -14.39 -15.64
N VAL A 214 5.02 -14.85 -14.41
CA VAL A 214 6.21 -14.53 -13.60
C VAL A 214 6.90 -15.78 -13.09
N SER A 215 8.20 -15.69 -12.76
CA SER A 215 8.98 -16.77 -12.17
C SER A 215 9.81 -16.26 -11.00
N LYS A 216 10.17 -17.13 -10.04
CA LYS A 216 11.10 -16.83 -8.94
C LYS A 216 10.75 -15.56 -8.16
N VAL A 217 9.56 -15.50 -7.56
CA VAL A 217 9.14 -14.34 -6.76
C VAL A 217 9.60 -14.50 -5.33
N ASP A 218 10.35 -13.53 -4.80
CA ASP A 218 10.75 -13.51 -3.40
C ASP A 218 9.77 -12.74 -2.52
N ILE A 219 9.20 -11.65 -3.03
CA ILE A 219 8.36 -10.75 -2.25
C ILE A 219 7.13 -10.38 -3.09
N VAL A 220 5.95 -10.52 -2.49
CA VAL A 220 4.67 -10.11 -3.03
C VAL A 220 4.15 -8.94 -2.22
N LEU A 221 3.98 -7.78 -2.86
CA LEU A 221 3.30 -6.63 -2.30
C LEU A 221 1.81 -6.72 -2.67
N PHE A 222 0.99 -7.25 -1.77
CA PHE A 222 -0.45 -7.42 -2.00
C PHE A 222 -1.22 -6.21 -1.47
N GLU A 223 -1.72 -5.36 -2.36
CA GLU A 223 -2.26 -4.05 -2.00
C GLU A 223 -3.75 -3.89 -2.32
N GLY A 224 -4.44 -3.08 -1.54
CA GLY A 224 -5.83 -2.73 -1.85
C GLY A 224 -6.52 -1.90 -0.78
N TRP A 225 -7.72 -1.41 -1.10
CA TRP A 225 -8.41 -0.42 -0.28
C TRP A 225 -9.04 -0.99 1.00
N PHE A 226 -9.23 -2.30 1.07
CA PHE A 226 -9.70 -3.02 2.25
C PHE A 226 -8.92 -4.33 2.52
N VAL A 227 -7.68 -4.44 2.02
CA VAL A 227 -6.83 -5.61 2.28
C VAL A 227 -6.66 -5.82 3.78
N GLY A 228 -6.92 -7.05 4.24
CA GLY A 228 -6.80 -7.44 5.65
C GLY A 228 -7.95 -6.97 6.56
N VAL A 229 -8.94 -6.22 6.04
CA VAL A 229 -10.12 -5.80 6.82
C VAL A 229 -10.93 -7.02 7.26
N ARG A 230 -11.39 -7.01 8.52
CA ARG A 230 -12.15 -8.09 9.15
C ARG A 230 -13.62 -7.71 9.33
N PRO A 231 -14.55 -8.69 9.32
CA PRO A 231 -15.91 -8.46 9.74
C PRO A 231 -15.97 -7.88 11.17
N ILE A 232 -16.90 -6.97 11.39
CA ILE A 232 -17.17 -6.34 12.70
C ILE A 232 -18.56 -6.72 13.20
N ALA A 233 -18.83 -6.52 14.49
CA ALA A 233 -20.11 -6.85 15.10
C ALA A 233 -21.24 -6.00 14.48
N GLU A 234 -22.33 -6.61 14.02
CA GLU A 234 -23.38 -5.90 13.27
C GLU A 234 -24.07 -4.77 14.04
N LYS A 235 -24.04 -4.81 15.38
CA LYS A 235 -24.59 -3.75 16.23
C LYS A 235 -23.95 -2.38 16.00
N VAL A 236 -22.69 -2.33 15.53
CA VAL A 236 -21.98 -1.06 15.29
C VAL A 236 -22.65 -0.23 14.19
N PHE A 237 -23.37 -0.87 13.26
CA PHE A 237 -24.05 -0.16 12.18
C PHE A 237 -25.27 0.64 12.66
N ASN A 238 -25.77 0.40 13.87
CA ASN A 238 -26.90 1.15 14.44
C ASN A 238 -26.52 2.61 14.75
N ALA A 239 -25.23 2.88 14.98
CA ALA A 239 -24.67 4.20 15.22
C ALA A 239 -23.53 4.50 14.22
N ALA A 240 -23.69 4.04 12.97
CA ALA A 240 -22.68 4.26 11.94
C ALA A 240 -22.54 5.75 11.61
N PRO A 241 -21.32 6.23 11.32
CA PRO A 241 -21.09 7.59 10.85
C PRO A 241 -21.65 7.82 9.43
N PRO A 242 -21.90 9.09 9.05
CA PRO A 242 -22.18 9.44 7.66
C PRO A 242 -21.08 8.92 6.72
N PRO A 243 -21.40 8.43 5.52
CA PRO A 243 -22.69 8.54 4.83
C PRO A 243 -23.66 7.36 5.10
N ILE A 244 -23.44 6.51 6.11
CA ILE A 244 -24.36 5.42 6.46
C ILE A 244 -25.49 5.98 7.35
N ILE A 245 -26.51 6.56 6.71
CA ILE A 245 -27.56 7.33 7.42
C ILE A 245 -28.91 6.59 7.40
N THR A 246 -29.33 6.11 6.23
CA THR A 246 -30.64 5.46 6.06
C THR A 246 -30.61 4.00 6.46
N GLU A 247 -31.78 3.37 6.66
CA GLU A 247 -31.82 1.93 6.90
C GLU A 247 -31.33 1.13 5.69
N THR A 248 -31.54 1.64 4.48
CA THR A 248 -31.00 1.07 3.25
C THR A 248 -29.47 1.10 3.25
N ASP A 249 -28.86 2.21 3.67
CA ASP A 249 -27.40 2.32 3.80
C ASP A 249 -26.88 1.34 4.85
N ARG A 250 -27.52 1.27 6.03
CA ARG A 250 -27.14 0.33 7.10
C ARG A 250 -27.26 -1.12 6.66
N LYS A 251 -28.33 -1.47 5.94
CA LYS A 251 -28.51 -2.81 5.38
C LYS A 251 -27.41 -3.13 4.37
N PHE A 252 -27.07 -2.19 3.48
CA PHE A 252 -25.96 -2.37 2.55
C PHE A 252 -24.62 -2.58 3.27
N ALA A 253 -24.32 -1.76 4.28
CA ALA A 253 -23.10 -1.90 5.08
C ALA A 253 -23.02 -3.25 5.82
N ARG A 254 -24.12 -3.69 6.44
CA ARG A 254 -24.22 -5.02 7.09
C ARG A 254 -24.01 -6.16 6.09
N ASP A 255 -24.58 -6.06 4.89
CA ASP A 255 -24.40 -7.08 3.86
C ASP A 255 -22.94 -7.13 3.36
N MET A 256 -22.30 -5.97 3.16
CA MET A 256 -20.87 -5.91 2.79
C MET A 256 -19.98 -6.45 3.91
N ASN A 257 -20.32 -6.17 5.17
CA ASN A 257 -19.64 -6.72 6.34
C ASN A 257 -19.69 -8.26 6.38
N ARG A 258 -20.86 -8.87 6.10
CA ARG A 258 -21.00 -10.33 6.04
C ARG A 258 -20.15 -10.93 4.92
N LYS A 259 -20.11 -10.29 3.75
CA LYS A 259 -19.28 -10.72 2.61
C LYS A 259 -17.78 -10.71 2.90
N LEU A 260 -17.30 -9.96 3.91
CA LEU A 260 -15.90 -10.02 4.32
C LEU A 260 -15.48 -11.38 4.89
N ILE A 261 -16.43 -12.22 5.33
CA ILE A 261 -16.13 -13.58 5.80
C ILE A 261 -15.44 -14.38 4.69
N ASP A 262 -15.90 -14.24 3.45
CA ASP A 262 -15.35 -14.93 2.28
C ASP A 262 -13.88 -14.54 2.02
N TYR A 263 -13.44 -13.36 2.47
CA TYR A 263 -12.08 -12.86 2.28
C TYR A 263 -11.11 -13.34 3.36
N LEU A 264 -11.60 -13.89 4.48
CA LEU A 264 -10.73 -14.30 5.58
C LEU A 264 -9.65 -15.32 5.16
N PRO A 265 -9.94 -16.35 4.34
CA PRO A 265 -8.92 -17.28 3.86
C PRO A 265 -7.87 -16.62 2.95
N LEU A 266 -8.25 -15.61 2.17
CA LEU A 266 -7.31 -14.82 1.37
C LEU A 266 -6.38 -14.01 2.29
N TRP A 267 -6.92 -13.39 3.34
CA TRP A 267 -6.13 -12.64 4.33
C TRP A 267 -5.18 -13.52 5.14
N GLN A 268 -5.49 -14.80 5.32
CA GLN A 268 -4.59 -15.76 5.97
C GLN A 268 -3.32 -16.05 5.14
N LYS A 269 -3.29 -15.67 3.86
CA LYS A 269 -2.09 -15.79 3.01
C LYS A 269 -1.10 -14.65 3.20
N LEU A 270 -1.51 -13.57 3.87
CA LEU A 270 -0.64 -12.43 4.21
C LEU A 270 0.22 -12.80 5.42
N ASP A 271 1.51 -12.51 5.36
CA ASP A 271 2.40 -12.70 6.52
C ASP A 271 2.23 -11.55 7.54
N LYS A 272 2.06 -10.31 7.04
CA LYS A 272 1.79 -9.10 7.84
C LYS A 272 1.05 -8.02 7.03
N LEU A 273 0.58 -6.97 7.70
CA LEU A 273 -0.16 -5.86 7.11
C LEU A 273 0.42 -4.48 7.47
N ILE A 274 0.82 -3.74 6.44
CA ILE A 274 1.12 -2.30 6.51
C ILE A 274 -0.16 -1.52 6.26
N VAL A 275 -0.43 -0.47 7.04
CA VAL A 275 -1.59 0.41 6.86
C VAL A 275 -1.13 1.84 6.54
N LEU A 276 -1.47 2.32 5.35
CA LEU A 276 -1.40 3.73 4.97
C LEU A 276 -2.65 4.43 5.50
N TYR A 277 -2.51 5.07 6.64
CA TYR A 277 -3.60 5.62 7.43
C TYR A 277 -3.69 7.14 7.24
N PRO A 278 -4.62 7.66 6.42
CA PRO A 278 -4.78 9.10 6.31
C PRO A 278 -5.20 9.70 7.65
N ASN A 279 -4.62 10.84 8.03
CA ASN A 279 -5.00 11.57 9.24
C ASN A 279 -6.50 11.93 9.26
N ASP A 280 -7.08 12.05 8.06
CA ASP A 280 -8.51 12.14 7.84
C ASP A 280 -8.89 11.32 6.60
N TYR A 281 -9.76 10.32 6.76
CA TYR A 281 -10.20 9.48 5.64
C TYR A 281 -10.90 10.29 4.53
N ARG A 282 -11.43 11.48 4.87
CA ARG A 282 -12.10 12.38 3.93
C ARG A 282 -11.16 12.99 2.90
N PHE A 283 -9.85 12.96 3.14
CA PHE A 283 -8.86 13.33 2.12
C PHE A 283 -8.99 12.50 0.84
N SER A 284 -9.55 11.29 0.90
CA SER A 284 -9.83 10.50 -0.30
C SER A 284 -10.80 11.18 -1.29
N LYS A 285 -11.72 12.06 -0.84
CA LYS A 285 -12.52 12.90 -1.75
C LYS A 285 -11.63 13.90 -2.50
N GLN A 286 -10.80 14.64 -1.77
CA GLN A 286 -9.85 15.60 -2.34
C GLN A 286 -8.87 14.93 -3.32
N TRP A 287 -8.25 13.83 -2.92
CA TRP A 287 -7.28 13.13 -3.75
C TRP A 287 -7.93 12.53 -4.99
N ARG A 288 -9.17 12.04 -4.88
CA ARG A 288 -9.91 11.57 -6.04
C ARG A 288 -10.22 12.71 -7.02
N GLN A 289 -10.62 13.87 -6.51
CA GLN A 289 -10.83 15.07 -7.33
C GLN A 289 -9.54 15.49 -8.05
N GLN A 290 -8.41 15.53 -7.36
CA GLN A 290 -7.11 15.86 -7.94
C GLN A 290 -6.70 14.87 -9.05
N ALA A 291 -6.86 13.57 -8.81
CA ALA A 291 -6.56 12.54 -9.80
C ALA A 291 -7.48 12.64 -11.04
N GLU A 292 -8.77 12.93 -10.85
CA GLU A 292 -9.71 13.11 -11.94
C GLU A 292 -9.39 14.37 -12.76
N GLN A 293 -9.03 15.47 -12.11
CA GLN A 293 -8.61 16.71 -12.77
C GLN A 293 -7.35 16.50 -13.62
N GLN A 294 -6.36 15.77 -13.10
CA GLN A 294 -5.15 15.42 -13.86
C GLN A 294 -5.48 14.55 -15.08
N MET A 295 -6.42 13.61 -14.93
CA MET A 295 -6.88 12.77 -16.04
C MET A 295 -7.60 13.59 -17.11
N ILE A 296 -8.47 14.52 -16.72
CA ILE A 296 -9.17 15.44 -17.64
C ILE A 296 -8.17 16.35 -18.36
N ALA A 297 -7.21 16.91 -17.62
CA ALA A 297 -6.14 17.74 -18.20
C ALA A 297 -5.27 16.96 -19.22
N SER A 298 -5.18 15.63 -19.08
CA SER A 298 -4.51 14.75 -20.05
C SER A 298 -5.37 14.40 -21.29
N GLY A 299 -6.54 15.03 -21.45
CA GLY A 299 -7.42 14.85 -22.61
C GLY A 299 -8.38 13.66 -22.52
N LYS A 300 -8.54 13.04 -21.34
CA LYS A 300 -9.46 11.93 -21.12
C LYS A 300 -10.78 12.43 -20.53
N SER A 301 -11.88 11.70 -20.77
CA SER A 301 -13.14 11.95 -20.08
C SER A 301 -13.00 11.67 -18.59
N GLY A 302 -13.65 12.48 -17.74
CA GLY A 302 -13.67 12.28 -16.29
C GLY A 302 -15.03 12.55 -15.67
N MET A 303 -15.16 12.19 -14.40
CA MET A 303 -16.33 12.42 -13.56
C MET A 303 -16.44 13.89 -13.12
N SER A 304 -17.67 14.37 -12.95
CA SER A 304 -17.93 15.64 -12.26
C SER A 304 -17.64 15.54 -10.77
N ASN A 305 -17.51 16.69 -10.07
CA ASN A 305 -17.30 16.71 -8.62
C ASN A 305 -18.39 15.93 -7.85
N ASP A 306 -19.66 16.09 -8.23
CA ASP A 306 -20.78 15.37 -7.62
C ASP A 306 -20.71 13.86 -7.86
N GLN A 307 -20.26 13.45 -9.05
CA GLN A 307 -20.06 12.04 -9.37
C GLN A 307 -18.92 11.45 -8.54
N ILE A 308 -17.83 12.19 -8.35
CA ILE A 308 -16.71 11.79 -7.50
C ILE A 308 -17.15 11.65 -6.05
N GLU A 309 -17.93 12.60 -5.53
CA GLU A 309 -18.44 12.54 -4.17
C GLU A 309 -19.31 11.30 -3.94
N LYS A 310 -20.30 11.07 -4.82
CA LYS A 310 -21.15 9.88 -4.79
C LYS A 310 -20.34 8.58 -4.92
N PHE A 311 -19.30 8.59 -5.76
CA PHE A 311 -18.41 7.45 -5.94
C PHE A 311 -17.65 7.14 -4.65
N VAL A 312 -17.01 8.13 -4.01
CA VAL A 312 -16.25 7.91 -2.77
C VAL A 312 -17.18 7.49 -1.63
N GLU A 313 -18.32 8.17 -1.49
CA GLU A 313 -19.31 7.83 -0.46
C GLU A 313 -19.87 6.42 -0.62
N TYR A 314 -20.05 5.94 -1.86
CA TYR A 314 -20.46 4.55 -2.10
C TYR A 314 -19.52 3.53 -1.44
N PHE A 315 -18.20 3.75 -1.52
CA PHE A 315 -17.22 2.88 -0.84
C PHE A 315 -17.25 3.04 0.67
N TRP A 316 -17.45 4.26 1.18
CA TRP A 316 -17.61 4.47 2.62
C TRP A 316 -18.90 3.87 3.18
N LYS A 317 -19.98 3.81 2.38
CA LYS A 317 -21.20 3.07 2.73
C LYS A 317 -20.96 1.56 2.77
N ALA A 318 -20.12 1.04 1.88
CA ALA A 318 -19.77 -0.37 1.86
C ALA A 318 -18.92 -0.76 3.08
N LEU A 319 -17.81 -0.05 3.29
CA LEU A 319 -16.87 -0.29 4.40
C LEU A 319 -16.35 1.05 4.92
N HIS A 320 -17.03 1.63 5.91
CA HIS A 320 -16.65 2.92 6.46
C HIS A 320 -15.27 2.90 7.15
N PRO A 321 -14.31 3.75 6.77
CA PRO A 321 -12.94 3.71 7.32
C PRO A 321 -12.88 3.74 8.85
N GLU A 322 -13.70 4.56 9.50
CA GLU A 322 -13.72 4.63 10.97
C GLU A 322 -14.22 3.35 11.65
N LEU A 323 -15.12 2.61 11.00
CA LEU A 323 -15.67 1.38 11.57
C LEU A 323 -14.73 0.19 11.36
N PHE A 324 -13.95 0.19 10.28
CA PHE A 324 -13.17 -0.96 9.85
C PHE A 324 -11.66 -0.81 10.00
N ILE A 325 -11.10 0.37 9.70
CA ILE A 325 -9.65 0.63 9.72
C ILE A 325 -9.19 1.08 11.11
N THR A 326 -9.92 1.98 11.76
CA THR A 326 -9.58 2.48 13.11
C THR A 326 -9.43 1.38 14.18
N PRO A 327 -10.30 0.36 14.27
CA PRO A 327 -10.06 -0.77 15.17
C PRO A 327 -8.94 -1.69 14.66
N LEU A 328 -8.77 -1.85 13.34
CA LEU A 328 -7.75 -2.73 12.75
C LEU A 328 -6.33 -2.24 13.05
N ILE A 329 -6.08 -0.92 13.04
CA ILE A 329 -4.76 -0.36 13.39
C ILE A 329 -4.37 -0.56 14.87
N LYS A 330 -5.26 -1.11 15.70
CA LYS A 330 -4.96 -1.52 17.09
C LYS A 330 -4.68 -3.01 17.21
N ASN A 331 -4.81 -3.77 16.11
CA ASN A 331 -4.59 -5.21 16.12
C ASN A 331 -3.11 -5.51 15.86
N THR A 332 -2.37 -5.79 16.93
CA THR A 332 -0.92 -6.07 16.91
C THR A 332 -0.55 -7.42 16.29
N GLU A 333 -1.50 -8.35 16.18
CA GLU A 333 -1.27 -9.65 15.54
C GLU A 333 -1.23 -9.51 14.02
N LEU A 334 -2.15 -8.72 13.47
CA LEU A 334 -2.35 -8.54 12.03
C LEU A 334 -1.52 -7.39 11.45
N VAL A 335 -1.57 -6.23 12.10
CA VAL A 335 -0.89 -5.02 11.62
C VAL A 335 0.52 -5.00 12.18
N ASP A 336 1.50 -4.71 11.32
CA ASP A 336 2.88 -4.58 11.75
C ASP A 336 3.41 -3.16 11.61
N LEU A 337 2.77 -2.31 10.81
CA LEU A 337 3.22 -0.94 10.59
C LEU A 337 2.07 -0.03 10.19
N ILE A 338 2.02 1.14 10.81
CA ILE A 338 1.08 2.20 10.47
C ILE A 338 1.88 3.41 10.02
N ILE A 339 1.48 3.99 8.89
CA ILE A 339 2.06 5.19 8.31
C ILE A 339 0.95 6.21 8.16
N GLU A 340 1.00 7.28 8.96
CA GLU A 340 0.07 8.38 8.82
C GLU A 340 0.32 9.13 7.51
N ILE A 341 -0.74 9.55 6.82
CA ILE A 341 -0.66 10.32 5.57
C ILE A 341 -1.39 11.66 5.76
N ASN A 342 -0.69 12.76 5.54
CA ASN A 342 -1.24 14.11 5.58
C ASN A 342 -1.99 14.44 4.27
N SER A 343 -2.78 15.52 4.27
CA SER A 343 -3.61 15.93 3.12
C SER A 343 -2.81 16.23 1.84
N ASP A 344 -1.54 16.60 1.97
CA ASP A 344 -0.60 16.86 0.86
C ASP A 344 0.19 15.60 0.44
N HIS A 345 -0.17 14.43 0.96
CA HIS A 345 0.52 13.14 0.82
C HIS A 345 1.90 13.06 1.51
N SER A 346 2.30 14.08 2.28
CA SER A 346 3.49 13.96 3.12
C SER A 346 3.26 12.91 4.22
N LEU A 347 4.35 12.30 4.67
CA LEU A 347 4.33 11.29 5.71
C LEU A 347 4.11 11.95 7.08
N GLY A 348 3.16 11.44 7.85
CA GLY A 348 2.99 11.73 9.27
C GLY A 348 3.83 10.78 10.13
N LYS A 349 3.29 10.37 11.28
CA LYS A 349 3.96 9.41 12.17
C LYS A 349 4.05 8.03 11.53
N ILE A 350 5.15 7.34 11.84
CA ILE A 350 5.37 5.95 11.47
C ILE A 350 5.56 5.15 12.76
N TYR A 351 4.70 4.17 13.02
CA TYR A 351 4.68 3.45 14.30
C TYR A 351 4.14 2.03 14.20
N HIS A 352 4.48 1.21 15.18
CA HIS A 352 3.84 -0.08 15.43
C HIS A 352 2.47 0.12 16.09
N PRO A 353 1.47 -0.73 15.83
CA PRO A 353 0.23 -0.72 16.60
C PRO A 353 0.53 -0.88 18.10
N ASN A 354 -0.22 -0.15 18.92
CA ASN A 354 -0.11 -0.19 20.38
C ASN A 354 -1.21 -1.03 21.00
#